data_AF-A0A061JC88-F1
#
_entry.id   AF-A0A061JC88-F1
#
_cell.length_a   1.000
_cell.length_b   1.000
_cell.length_c   1.000
_cell.angle_alpha   90.00
_cell.angle_beta   90.00
_cell.angle_gamma   90.00
#
_symmetry.space_group_name_H-M   'P 1'
#
loop_
_entity.id
_entity.type
_entity.pdbx_description
1 polymer ?
#
loop_
_entity_poly.entity_id
_entity_poly.type
_entity_poly.pdbx_seq_one_letter_code
_entity_poly.pdbx_strand_id
1 'polypeptide(L)'
;MYIIGLASGVYLFLSLFFFLVGFCLRFAVRMPSDQRQEFSQYVSEIGRVQRLHVADRIEVLARHQSCAWHYFLGCVAFSTASVMLVFKLWGPRHIFKNSIYYARPLPPAISMGVALYGIVYTCRGMLMRNRICTMMEDYEYELKRINAHHCEEGVTQLAWLQFVTDQLKQGAEYRFDFKKLREA
;
A
#
# COMPACT_ATOMS: atom_id res chain seq x y z
N MET A 1 -1.46 -3.99 -61.73
CA MET A 1 -2.12 -4.34 -60.46
C MET A 1 -1.33 -3.74 -59.27
N TYR A 2 -1.14 -2.41 -59.23
CA TYR A 2 -0.30 -1.71 -58.23
C TYR A 2 -0.93 -0.39 -57.70
N ILE A 3 -2.22 -0.16 -57.93
CA ILE A 3 -2.89 1.11 -57.56
C ILE A 3 -3.56 1.02 -56.17
N ILE A 4 -3.75 -0.19 -55.63
CA ILE A 4 -4.48 -0.40 -54.36
C ILE A 4 -3.60 -0.16 -53.12
N GLY A 5 -2.26 -0.18 -53.26
CA GLY A 5 -1.33 0.02 -52.13
C GLY A 5 -1.00 1.47 -51.77
N LEU A 6 -1.27 2.44 -52.65
CA LEU A 6 -0.99 3.86 -52.40
C LEU A 6 -2.14 4.55 -51.64
N ALA A 7 -3.37 4.11 -51.86
CA ALA A 7 -4.53 4.65 -51.16
C ALA A 7 -4.51 4.33 -49.66
N SER A 8 -4.12 3.12 -49.28
CA SER A 8 -4.06 2.68 -47.88
C SER A 8 -3.04 3.43 -47.03
N GLY A 9 -1.89 3.82 -47.60
CA GLY A 9 -0.89 4.64 -46.93
C GLY A 9 -1.38 6.06 -46.62
N VAL A 10 -2.14 6.67 -47.55
CA VAL A 10 -2.68 8.03 -47.37
C VAL A 10 -3.77 8.05 -46.30
N TYR A 11 -4.64 7.04 -46.22
CA TYR A 11 -5.65 6.94 -45.15
C TYR A 11 -5.03 6.73 -43.77
N LEU A 12 -3.94 5.95 -43.65
CA LEU A 12 -3.21 5.79 -42.40
C LEU A 12 -2.52 7.09 -41.96
N PHE A 13 -1.93 7.83 -42.90
CA PHE A 13 -1.31 9.13 -42.61
C PHE A 13 -2.34 10.19 -42.23
N LEU A 14 -3.50 10.21 -42.92
CA LEU A 14 -4.59 11.14 -42.59
C LEU A 14 -5.17 10.82 -41.22
N SER A 15 -5.39 9.55 -40.88
CA SER A 15 -5.94 9.18 -39.57
C SER A 15 -4.97 9.51 -38.44
N LEU A 16 -3.66 9.26 -38.62
CA LEU A 16 -2.61 9.67 -37.68
C LEU A 16 -2.52 11.19 -37.55
N PHE A 17 -2.65 11.93 -38.64
CA PHE A 17 -2.64 13.39 -38.64
C PHE A 17 -3.87 13.96 -37.93
N PHE A 18 -5.08 13.44 -38.19
CA PHE A 18 -6.28 13.85 -37.46
C PHE A 18 -6.26 13.44 -36.00
N PHE A 19 -5.62 12.31 -35.66
CA PHE A 19 -5.43 11.90 -34.26
C PHE A 19 -4.45 12.83 -33.55
N LEU A 20 -3.33 13.18 -34.18
CA LEU A 20 -2.34 14.14 -33.65
C LEU A 20 -2.91 15.55 -33.55
N VAL A 21 -3.64 16.01 -34.56
CA VAL A 21 -4.28 17.33 -34.59
C VAL A 21 -5.42 17.39 -33.57
N GLY A 22 -6.21 16.33 -33.43
CA GLY A 22 -7.22 16.20 -32.37
C GLY A 22 -6.60 16.13 -30.98
N PHE A 23 -5.44 15.49 -30.82
CA PHE A 23 -4.67 15.46 -29.59
C PHE A 23 -4.14 16.86 -29.26
N CYS A 24 -3.55 17.56 -30.23
CA CYS A 24 -3.07 18.94 -30.09
C CYS A 24 -4.22 19.95 -29.84
N LEU A 25 -5.39 19.78 -30.47
CA LEU A 25 -6.57 20.62 -30.27
C LEU A 25 -7.27 20.34 -28.93
N ARG A 26 -7.28 19.09 -28.44
CA ARG A 26 -7.70 18.77 -27.06
C ARG A 26 -6.74 19.33 -26.02
N PHE A 27 -5.45 19.37 -26.31
CA PHE A 27 -4.44 20.07 -25.49
C PHE A 27 -4.61 21.59 -25.48
N ALA A 28 -5.34 22.14 -26.45
CA ALA A 28 -5.59 23.57 -26.61
C ALA A 28 -6.89 24.06 -25.94
N VAL A 29 -7.47 23.33 -24.99
CA VAL A 29 -8.31 23.94 -23.95
C VAL A 29 -7.39 24.77 -23.06
N ARG A 30 -7.02 25.94 -23.58
CA ARG A 30 -6.08 26.87 -22.98
C ARG A 30 -6.80 27.59 -21.85
N MET A 31 -6.75 27.02 -20.65
CA MET A 31 -7.05 27.78 -19.45
C MET A 31 -6.18 29.06 -19.46
N PRO A 32 -6.75 30.24 -19.14
CA PRO A 32 -6.00 31.48 -19.04
C PRO A 32 -4.82 31.30 -18.07
N SER A 33 -3.70 31.99 -18.33
CA SER A 33 -2.43 31.81 -17.61
C SER A 33 -2.57 31.90 -16.09
N ASP A 34 -3.44 32.78 -15.61
CA ASP A 34 -3.68 32.99 -14.17
C ASP A 34 -4.39 31.79 -13.53
N GLN A 35 -5.37 31.20 -14.22
CA GLN A 35 -6.06 29.98 -13.75
C GLN A 35 -5.18 28.73 -13.79
N ARG A 36 -4.22 28.65 -14.72
CA ARG A 36 -3.24 27.55 -14.73
C ARG A 36 -2.33 27.60 -13.52
N GLN A 37 -1.89 28.79 -13.12
CA GLN A 37 -0.99 28.95 -11.98
C GLN A 37 -1.73 28.65 -10.67
N GLU A 38 -2.98 29.10 -10.54
CA GLU A 38 -3.84 28.78 -9.39
C GLU A 38 -4.14 27.27 -9.30
N PHE A 39 -4.45 26.63 -10.42
CA PHE A 39 -4.68 25.18 -10.46
C PHE A 39 -3.41 24.38 -10.15
N SER A 40 -2.24 24.79 -10.67
CA SER A 40 -0.95 24.19 -10.34
C SER A 40 -0.64 24.26 -8.85
N GLN A 41 -0.86 25.42 -8.22
CA GLN A 41 -0.71 25.60 -6.78
C GLN A 41 -1.67 24.71 -5.99
N TYR A 42 -2.93 24.62 -6.41
CA TYR A 42 -3.93 23.75 -5.79
C TYR A 42 -3.52 22.27 -5.86
N VAL A 43 -3.07 21.78 -7.02
CA VAL A 43 -2.59 20.41 -7.19
C VAL A 43 -1.34 20.16 -6.35
N SER A 44 -0.41 21.12 -6.30
CA SER A 44 0.79 21.05 -5.46
C SER A 44 0.45 20.92 -3.97
N GLU A 45 -0.51 21.69 -3.48
CA GLU A 45 -0.93 21.66 -2.07
C GLU A 45 -1.59 20.32 -1.71
N ILE A 46 -2.50 19.82 -2.57
CA ILE A 46 -3.10 18.50 -2.41
C ILE A 46 -2.01 17.42 -2.41
N GLY A 47 -1.04 17.53 -3.32
CA GLY A 47 0.10 16.63 -3.38
C GLY A 47 0.88 16.57 -2.10
N ARG A 48 1.19 17.73 -1.51
CA ARG A 48 1.89 17.78 -0.24
C ARG A 48 1.12 17.06 0.87
N VAL A 49 -0.19 17.30 0.97
CA VAL A 49 -1.03 16.67 2.01
C VAL A 49 -1.14 15.17 1.81
N GLN A 50 -1.36 14.72 0.56
CA GLN A 50 -1.44 13.29 0.24
C GLN A 50 -0.12 12.56 0.51
N ARG A 51 1.02 13.17 0.12
CA ARG A 51 2.35 12.59 0.36
C ARG A 51 2.64 12.43 1.85
N LEU A 52 2.34 13.45 2.66
CA LEU A 52 2.47 13.38 4.12
C LEU A 52 1.61 12.25 4.70
N HIS A 53 0.33 12.18 4.30
CA HIS A 53 -0.57 11.15 4.82
C HIS A 53 -0.14 9.73 4.41
N VAL A 54 0.30 9.54 3.16
CA VAL A 54 0.83 8.25 2.70
C VAL A 54 2.11 7.89 3.45
N ALA A 55 3.04 8.84 3.61
CA ALA A 55 4.30 8.61 4.33
C ALA A 55 4.06 8.18 5.78
N ASP A 56 3.15 8.84 6.49
CA ASP A 56 2.79 8.48 7.88
C ASP A 56 2.26 7.05 7.99
N ARG A 57 1.43 6.62 7.02
CA ARG A 57 0.86 5.27 7.01
C ARG A 57 1.90 4.21 6.70
N ILE A 58 2.82 4.50 5.78
CA ILE A 58 3.95 3.61 5.47
C ILE A 58 4.91 3.53 6.66
N GLU A 59 5.14 4.63 7.40
CA GLU A 59 5.93 4.62 8.63
C GLU A 59 5.29 3.72 9.70
N VAL A 60 3.97 3.80 9.89
CA VAL A 60 3.23 2.91 10.79
C VAL A 60 3.37 1.44 10.37
N LEU A 61 3.29 1.14 9.07
CA LEU A 61 3.47 -0.21 8.53
C LEU A 61 4.91 -0.72 8.78
N ALA A 62 5.93 0.11 8.55
CA ALA A 62 7.31 -0.23 8.82
C ALA A 62 7.57 -0.44 10.33
N ARG A 63 6.97 0.39 11.18
CA ARG A 63 7.02 0.18 12.64
C ARG A 63 6.37 -1.15 13.04
N HIS A 64 5.23 -1.50 12.45
CA HIS A 64 4.59 -2.79 12.68
C HIS A 64 5.53 -3.96 12.32
N GLN A 65 6.24 -3.88 11.20
CA GLN A 65 7.23 -4.88 10.81
C GLN A 65 8.42 -4.96 11.79
N SER A 66 8.89 -3.82 12.28
CA SER A 66 9.99 -3.77 13.28
C SER A 66 9.60 -4.34 14.65
N CYS A 67 8.30 -4.35 14.99
CA CYS A 67 7.80 -4.77 16.29
C CYS A 67 7.37 -6.25 16.34
N ALA A 68 7.79 -7.10 15.39
CA ALA A 68 7.44 -8.52 15.33
C ALA A 68 7.61 -9.27 16.67
N TRP A 69 8.66 -8.92 17.43
CA TRP A 69 8.95 -9.54 18.73
C TRP A 69 7.83 -9.38 19.77
N HIS A 70 7.15 -8.23 19.78
CA HIS A 70 6.04 -8.00 20.73
C HIS A 70 4.85 -8.91 20.44
N TYR A 71 4.56 -9.16 19.15
CA TYR A 71 3.51 -10.10 18.74
C TYR A 71 3.88 -11.53 19.11
N PHE A 72 5.15 -11.91 18.93
CA PHE A 72 5.63 -13.24 19.29
C PHE A 72 5.46 -13.51 20.79
N LEU A 73 6.00 -12.63 21.63
CA LEU A 73 5.88 -12.75 23.08
C LEU A 73 4.42 -12.74 23.55
N GLY A 74 3.59 -11.85 22.99
CA GLY A 74 2.18 -11.77 23.33
C GLY A 74 1.42 -13.06 23.00
N CYS A 75 1.60 -13.62 21.80
CA CYS A 75 0.91 -14.84 21.37
C CYS A 75 1.36 -16.07 22.17
N VAL A 76 2.66 -16.21 22.45
CA VAL A 76 3.19 -17.34 23.25
C VAL A 76 2.79 -17.21 24.72
N ALA A 77 2.87 -16.01 25.30
CA ALA A 77 2.41 -15.79 26.67
C ALA A 77 0.90 -16.04 26.80
N PHE A 78 0.10 -15.59 25.83
CA PHE A 78 -1.33 -15.82 25.82
C PHE A 78 -1.70 -17.30 25.72
N SER A 79 -1.09 -18.04 24.79
CA SER A 79 -1.37 -19.48 24.62
C SER A 79 -0.93 -20.30 25.84
N THR A 80 0.23 -20.00 26.42
CA THR A 80 0.71 -20.71 27.62
C THR A 80 -0.13 -20.37 28.86
N ALA A 81 -0.45 -19.09 29.08
CA ALA A 81 -1.26 -18.66 30.21
C ALA A 81 -2.70 -19.21 30.12
N SER A 82 -3.33 -19.16 28.94
CA SER A 82 -4.68 -19.69 28.74
C SER A 82 -4.76 -21.19 29.01
N VAL A 83 -3.82 -21.99 28.47
CA VAL A 83 -3.76 -23.42 28.73
C VAL A 83 -3.53 -23.69 30.22
N MET A 84 -2.60 -22.98 30.87
CA MET A 84 -2.37 -23.15 32.30
C MET A 84 -3.59 -22.78 33.16
N LEU A 85 -4.34 -21.75 32.78
CA LEU A 85 -5.54 -21.32 33.49
C LEU A 85 -6.65 -22.38 33.34
N VAL A 86 -6.87 -22.89 32.13
CA VAL A 86 -7.81 -23.99 31.88
C VAL A 86 -7.41 -25.24 32.67
N PHE A 87 -6.13 -25.61 32.67
CA PHE A 87 -5.62 -26.72 33.48
C PHE A 87 -5.77 -26.48 34.98
N LYS A 88 -5.63 -25.24 35.47
CA LYS A 88 -5.84 -24.92 36.89
C LYS A 88 -7.31 -25.01 37.30
N LEU A 89 -8.22 -24.60 36.42
CA LEU A 89 -9.66 -24.60 36.70
C LEU A 89 -10.30 -25.99 36.54
N TRP A 90 -9.94 -26.71 35.49
CA TRP A 90 -10.61 -27.96 35.06
C TRP A 90 -9.70 -29.20 35.11
N GLY A 91 -8.43 -29.06 35.50
CA GLY A 91 -7.48 -30.16 35.55
C GLY A 91 -7.79 -31.18 36.67
N PRO A 92 -7.51 -32.48 36.46
CA PRO A 92 -7.72 -33.51 37.46
C PRO A 92 -6.81 -33.27 38.68
N ARG A 93 -7.34 -32.75 39.79
CA ARG A 93 -6.52 -32.38 40.98
C ARG A 93 -5.81 -33.55 41.66
N HIS A 94 -6.23 -34.79 41.38
CA HIS A 94 -5.80 -36.02 42.07
C HIS A 94 -4.66 -36.78 41.35
N ILE A 95 -4.41 -36.52 40.06
CA ILE A 95 -3.40 -37.24 39.25
C ILE A 95 -1.99 -36.60 39.39
N PHE A 96 -1.89 -35.41 39.95
CA PHE A 96 -0.71 -34.53 39.80
C PHE A 96 0.14 -34.36 41.06
N LYS A 97 0.13 -35.32 42.00
CA LYS A 97 1.11 -35.34 43.11
C LYS A 97 2.58 -35.40 42.62
N ASN A 98 2.81 -35.81 41.36
CA ASN A 98 4.11 -35.75 40.69
C ASN A 98 4.22 -34.52 39.76
N SER A 99 5.23 -33.69 40.00
CA SER A 99 5.50 -32.40 39.34
C SER A 99 5.65 -32.48 37.81
N ILE A 100 6.04 -33.64 37.27
CA ILE A 100 6.35 -33.82 35.84
C ILE A 100 5.11 -33.65 34.94
N TYR A 101 3.91 -33.99 35.42
CA TYR A 101 2.70 -33.91 34.60
C TYR A 101 2.21 -32.48 34.37
N TYR A 102 2.60 -31.52 35.22
CA TYR A 102 2.29 -30.09 35.04
C TYR A 102 3.01 -29.46 33.84
N ALA A 103 4.16 -30.01 33.43
CA ALA A 103 4.94 -29.49 32.32
C ALA A 103 4.48 -30.01 30.95
N ARG A 104 3.72 -31.12 30.90
CA ARG A 104 3.27 -31.75 29.65
C ARG A 104 2.43 -30.87 28.70
N PRO A 105 1.56 -29.95 29.17
CA PRO A 105 0.81 -29.09 28.26
C PRO A 105 1.61 -27.87 27.74
N LEU A 106 2.82 -27.60 28.26
CA LEU A 106 3.62 -26.46 27.83
C LEU A 106 4.11 -26.57 26.36
N PRO A 107 4.71 -27.68 25.90
CA PRO A 107 5.19 -27.76 24.52
C PRO A 107 4.08 -27.58 23.47
N PRO A 108 2.88 -28.21 23.61
CA PRO A 108 1.76 -27.92 22.72
C PRO A 108 1.27 -26.47 22.77
N ALA A 109 1.20 -25.88 23.97
CA ALA A 109 0.75 -24.49 24.14
C ALA A 109 1.71 -23.49 23.49
N ILE A 110 3.03 -23.70 23.63
CA ILE A 110 4.04 -22.87 22.98
C ILE A 110 3.92 -23.02 21.46
N SER A 111 3.83 -24.24 20.94
CA SER A 111 3.65 -24.51 19.49
C SER A 111 2.43 -23.78 18.91
N MET A 112 1.28 -23.84 19.59
CA MET A 112 0.10 -23.08 19.20
C MET A 112 0.32 -21.56 19.25
N GLY A 113 1.06 -21.06 20.24
CA GLY A 113 1.42 -19.64 20.34
C GLY A 113 2.28 -19.17 19.17
N VAL A 114 3.22 -19.99 18.70
CA VAL A 114 4.03 -19.70 17.51
C VAL A 114 3.17 -19.67 16.25
N ALA A 115 2.25 -20.62 16.09
CA ALA A 115 1.32 -20.64 14.96
C ALA A 115 0.40 -19.40 14.96
N LEU A 116 -0.15 -19.05 16.12
CA LEU A 116 -0.97 -17.84 16.30
C LEU A 116 -0.18 -16.57 15.99
N TYR A 117 1.08 -16.48 16.42
CA TYR A 117 1.97 -15.38 16.05
C TYR A 117 2.07 -15.26 14.53
N GLY A 118 2.34 -16.36 13.83
CA GLY A 118 2.45 -16.37 12.37
C GLY A 118 1.19 -15.80 11.71
N ILE A 119 0.01 -16.24 12.13
CA ILE A 119 -1.27 -15.78 11.58
C ILE A 119 -1.52 -14.30 11.92
N VAL A 120 -1.43 -13.92 13.19
CA VAL A 120 -1.77 -12.57 13.65
C VAL A 120 -0.83 -11.54 13.05
N TYR A 121 0.47 -11.81 13.04
CA TYR A 121 1.47 -10.90 12.50
C TYR A 121 1.30 -10.72 10.98
N THR A 122 1.20 -11.82 10.22
CA THR A 122 1.09 -11.76 8.76
C THR A 122 -0.24 -11.16 8.31
N CYS A 123 -1.37 -11.61 8.86
CA CYS A 123 -2.69 -11.08 8.50
C CYS A 123 -2.82 -9.59 8.82
N ARG A 124 -2.30 -9.13 9.96
CA ARG A 124 -2.32 -7.71 10.32
C ARG A 124 -1.47 -6.88 9.35
N GLY A 125 -0.28 -7.34 9.01
CA GLY A 125 0.58 -6.68 8.01
C GLY A 125 -0.09 -6.61 6.64
N MET A 126 -0.71 -7.70 6.19
CA MET A 126 -1.46 -7.73 4.92
C MET A 126 -2.64 -6.75 4.93
N LEU A 127 -3.42 -6.69 6.00
CA LEU A 127 -4.56 -5.76 6.11
C LEU A 127 -4.10 -4.30 6.09
N MET A 128 -3.00 -3.98 6.78
CA MET A 128 -2.42 -2.63 6.76
C MET A 128 -1.96 -2.25 5.36
N ARG A 129 -1.19 -3.12 4.70
CA ARG A 129 -0.70 -2.90 3.33
C ARG A 129 -1.86 -2.73 2.35
N ASN A 130 -2.87 -3.59 2.42
CA ASN A 130 -4.03 -3.51 1.53
C ASN A 130 -4.78 -2.19 1.68
N ARG A 131 -5.00 -1.72 2.92
CA ARG A 131 -5.63 -0.42 3.17
C ARG A 131 -4.85 0.76 2.59
N ILE A 132 -3.51 0.71 2.64
CA ILE A 132 -2.67 1.75 2.04
C ILE A 132 -2.79 1.71 0.52
N CYS A 133 -2.72 0.52 -0.09
CA CYS A 133 -2.88 0.38 -1.54
C CYS A 133 -4.23 0.90 -2.03
N THR A 134 -5.34 0.52 -1.40
CA THR A 134 -6.68 1.02 -1.78
C THR A 134 -6.77 2.54 -1.68
N MET A 135 -6.24 3.13 -0.59
CA MET A 135 -6.22 4.58 -0.42
C MET A 135 -5.39 5.28 -1.52
N MET A 136 -4.27 4.69 -1.93
CA MET A 136 -3.46 5.23 -3.02
C MET A 136 -4.15 5.13 -4.38
N GLU A 137 -4.88 4.05 -4.63
CA GLU A 137 -5.71 3.88 -5.83
C GLU A 137 -6.83 4.93 -5.87
N ASP A 138 -7.46 5.24 -4.74
CA ASP A 138 -8.46 6.31 -4.61
C ASP A 138 -7.83 7.69 -4.91
N TYR A 139 -6.62 7.96 -4.41
CA TYR A 139 -5.90 9.21 -4.72
C TYR A 139 -5.53 9.33 -6.19
N GLU A 140 -5.07 8.25 -6.82
CA GLU A 140 -4.78 8.21 -8.25
C GLU A 140 -6.05 8.49 -9.07
N TYR A 141 -7.18 7.91 -8.66
CA TYR A 141 -8.48 8.13 -9.30
C TYR A 141 -8.92 9.60 -9.22
N GLU A 142 -8.88 10.21 -8.03
CA GLU A 142 -9.29 11.61 -7.85
C GLU A 142 -8.35 12.58 -8.60
N LEU A 143 -7.04 12.33 -8.63
CA LEU A 143 -6.09 13.13 -9.41
C LEU A 143 -6.36 13.06 -10.92
N LYS A 144 -6.70 11.87 -11.43
CA LYS A 144 -7.11 11.70 -12.83
C LYS A 144 -8.42 12.42 -13.12
N ARG A 145 -9.37 12.37 -12.19
CA ARG A 145 -10.68 13.02 -12.30
C ARG A 145 -10.59 14.55 -12.40
N ILE A 146 -9.69 15.18 -11.64
CA ILE A 146 -9.47 16.63 -11.72
C ILE A 146 -8.59 17.04 -12.91
N ASN A 147 -8.23 16.10 -13.80
CA ASN A 147 -7.29 16.31 -14.91
C ASN A 147 -5.92 16.85 -14.47
N ALA A 148 -5.41 16.41 -13.31
CA ALA A 148 -4.10 16.84 -12.81
C ALA A 148 -2.95 16.55 -13.78
N HIS A 149 -3.12 15.57 -14.68
CA HIS A 149 -2.17 15.23 -15.74
C HIS A 149 -1.92 16.35 -16.78
N HIS A 150 -2.71 17.44 -16.76
CA HIS A 150 -2.45 18.63 -17.57
C HIS A 150 -1.44 19.60 -16.93
N CYS A 151 -0.95 19.29 -15.73
CA CYS A 151 0.00 20.08 -14.96
C CYS A 151 1.23 19.23 -14.60
N GLU A 152 2.42 19.85 -14.56
CA GLU A 152 3.67 19.14 -14.26
C GLU A 152 3.65 18.55 -12.82
N GLU A 153 3.11 19.30 -11.87
CA GLU A 153 2.93 18.87 -10.48
C GLU A 153 2.01 17.64 -10.39
N GLY A 154 0.95 17.59 -11.19
CA GLY A 154 0.03 16.45 -11.21
C GLY A 154 0.66 15.21 -11.85
N VAL A 155 1.45 15.36 -12.91
CA VAL A 155 2.19 14.25 -13.53
C VAL A 155 3.24 13.69 -12.56
N THR A 156 4.01 14.55 -11.90
CA THR A 156 5.03 14.11 -10.93
C THR A 156 4.40 13.42 -9.72
N GLN A 157 3.24 13.89 -9.25
CA GLN A 157 2.50 13.24 -8.17
C GLN A 157 1.90 11.88 -8.56
N LEU A 158 1.34 11.76 -9.76
CA LEU A 158 0.85 10.47 -10.27
C LEU A 158 2.00 9.45 -10.41
N ALA A 159 3.13 9.88 -10.95
CA ALA A 159 4.32 9.03 -11.06
C ALA A 159 4.84 8.59 -9.68
N TRP A 160 4.83 9.51 -8.71
CA TRP A 160 5.20 9.21 -7.32
C TRP A 160 4.26 8.17 -6.68
N LEU A 161 2.94 8.33 -6.84
CA LEU A 161 1.96 7.37 -6.32
C LEU A 161 2.14 5.98 -6.93
N GLN A 162 2.37 5.90 -8.25
CA GLN A 162 2.61 4.63 -8.92
C GLN A 162 3.90 3.96 -8.41
N PHE A 163 4.99 4.72 -8.30
CA PHE A 163 6.24 4.20 -7.75
C PHE A 163 6.08 3.64 -6.34
N VAL A 164 5.44 4.40 -5.43
CA VAL A 164 5.22 3.98 -4.04
C VAL A 164 4.31 2.75 -3.99
N THR A 165 3.28 2.70 -4.83
CA THR A 165 2.36 1.55 -4.89
C THR A 165 3.08 0.28 -5.33
N ASP A 166 3.95 0.37 -6.33
CA ASP A 166 4.73 -0.78 -6.82
C ASP A 166 5.69 -1.30 -5.75
N GLN A 167 6.39 -0.41 -5.04
CA GLN A 167 7.27 -0.78 -3.94
C GLN A 167 6.51 -1.42 -2.77
N LEU A 168 5.30 -0.95 -2.46
CA LEU A 168 4.43 -1.55 -1.45
C LEU A 168 3.95 -2.95 -1.86
N LYS A 169 3.57 -3.14 -3.12
CA LYS A 169 3.18 -4.45 -3.67
C LYS A 169 4.34 -5.45 -3.62
N GLN A 170 5.57 -4.99 -3.81
CA GLN A 170 6.78 -5.80 -3.68
C GLN A 170 7.18 -6.11 -2.22
N GLY A 171 6.53 -5.48 -1.23
CA GLY A 171 6.89 -5.65 0.19
C GLY A 171 8.27 -5.09 0.52
N ALA A 172 8.72 -4.07 -0.20
CA ALA A 172 10.04 -3.45 -0.03
C ALA A 172 9.99 -2.24 0.92
N GLU A 173 9.11 -2.25 1.93
CA GLU A 173 8.86 -1.05 2.75
C GLU A 173 10.08 -0.58 3.53
N TYR A 174 10.97 -1.51 3.90
CA TYR A 174 12.22 -1.23 4.60
C TYR A 174 13.21 -0.38 3.78
N ARG A 175 13.02 -0.25 2.46
CA ARG A 175 13.90 0.53 1.57
C ARG A 175 13.51 2.00 1.48
N PHE A 176 12.36 2.37 2.03
CA PHE A 176 11.87 3.73 1.96
C PHE A 176 12.64 4.65 2.89
N ASP A 177 13.11 5.78 2.34
CA ASP A 177 13.59 6.91 3.12
C ASP A 177 12.39 7.83 3.42
N PHE A 178 11.87 7.76 4.65
CA PHE A 178 10.67 8.50 5.05
C PHE A 178 10.82 10.01 4.89
N LYS A 179 12.05 10.54 5.01
CA LYS A 179 12.29 11.97 4.81
C LYS A 179 12.07 12.33 3.34
N LYS A 180 12.61 11.52 2.43
CA LYS A 180 12.38 11.70 0.99
C LYS A 180 10.93 11.47 0.58
N LEU A 181 10.20 10.57 1.23
CA LEU A 181 8.75 10.40 0.96
C LEU A 181 7.92 11.63 1.33
N ARG A 182 8.34 12.40 2.35
CA ARG A 182 7.62 13.61 2.79
C ARG A 182 8.03 14.86 2.01
N GLU A 183 9.28 14.93 1.56
CA GLU A 183 9.88 16.14 0.98
C GLU A 183 10.00 16.14 -0.56
N ALA A 184 9.93 14.97 -1.21
CA ALA A 184 9.91 14.85 -2.68
C ALA A 184 8.56 15.27 -3.26
#